data_AF-A0A6V9XQP6-F1
#
_entry.id   AF-A0A6V9XQP6-F1
#
_cell.length_a   1.000
_cell.length_b   1.000
_cell.length_c   1.000
_cell.angle_alpha   90.00
_cell.angle_beta   90.00
_cell.angle_gamma   90.00
#
_symmetry.space_group_name_H-M   'P 1'
#
loop_
_entity.id
_entity.type
_entity.pdbx_description
1 polymer ?
#
loop_
_entity_poly.entity_id
_entity_poly.type
_entity_poly.pdbx_seq_one_letter_code
_entity_poly.pdbx_strand_id
1 'polypeptide(L)' 'MATHSEKANLYPTHKCSFCGKTNVEVAGVLVVGPGVSICQKWVFQCVDIVFKYAEKTNAPTH' A
#
# COMPACT_ATOMS: atom_id res chain seq x y z
N MET A 1 1.31 8.54 -31.45
CA MET A 1 1.10 7.22 -30.80
C MET A 1 2.46 6.74 -30.29
N ALA A 2 2.88 7.18 -29.10
CA ALA A 2 4.10 6.67 -28.48
C ALA A 2 3.68 5.59 -27.49
N THR A 3 3.97 4.34 -27.85
CA THR A 3 3.77 3.13 -27.04
C THR A 3 4.41 3.32 -25.68
N HIS A 4 3.62 3.17 -24.61
CA HIS A 4 4.11 3.11 -23.25
C HIS A 4 5.22 2.06 -23.16
N SER A 5 6.45 2.54 -23.04
CA SER A 5 7.65 1.73 -22.92
C SER A 5 7.53 0.81 -21.71
N GLU A 6 7.35 -0.46 -22.05
CA GLU A 6 7.28 -1.72 -21.32
C GLU A 6 8.45 -1.98 -20.34
N LYS A 7 8.82 -0.99 -19.52
CA LYS A 7 9.72 -1.21 -18.39
C LYS A 7 8.90 -1.49 -17.14
N ALA A 8 8.16 -2.60 -17.15
CA ALA A 8 7.70 -3.20 -15.91
C ALA A 8 8.94 -3.36 -15.03
N ASN A 9 8.91 -2.79 -13.83
CA ASN A 9 9.99 -2.87 -12.86
C ASN A 9 10.43 -4.34 -12.69
N LEU A 10 11.55 -4.73 -13.33
CA LEU A 10 12.12 -6.09 -13.28
C LEU A 10 12.69 -6.44 -11.90
N TYR A 11 12.68 -5.49 -10.96
CA TYR A 11 13.01 -5.75 -9.58
C TYR A 11 11.74 -6.23 -8.89
N PRO A 12 11.65 -7.49 -8.46
CA PRO A 12 10.58 -7.87 -7.55
C PRO A 12 10.68 -6.93 -6.36
N THR A 13 9.68 -6.06 -6.20
CA THR A 13 9.56 -5.15 -5.08
C THR A 13 9.20 -5.97 -3.84
N HIS A 14 10.16 -6.80 -3.40
CA HIS A 14 10.17 -7.45 -2.10
C HIS A 14 10.16 -6.42 -0.98
N LYS A 15 10.24 -5.12 -1.28
CA LYS A 15 10.20 -4.03 -0.31
C LYS A 15 8.86 -3.32 -0.38
N CYS A 16 8.23 -3.17 0.77
CA CYS A 16 7.01 -2.39 0.96
C CYS A 16 7.23 -0.95 0.50
N SER A 17 6.38 -0.44 -0.38
CA SER A 17 6.43 0.94 -0.90
C SER A 17 6.21 2.00 0.18
N PHE A 18 5.69 1.61 1.35
CA PHE A 18 5.31 2.54 2.43
C PHE A 18 6.33 2.61 3.56
N CYS A 19 6.88 1.47 4.03
CA CYS A 19 7.95 1.46 5.05
C CYS A 19 9.35 1.22 4.48
N GLY A 20 9.50 0.86 3.21
CA GLY A 20 10.79 0.51 2.60
C GLY A 20 11.37 -0.86 3.01
N LYS A 21 10.75 -1.54 3.99
CA LYS A 21 11.22 -2.85 4.50
C LYS A 21 11.01 -3.96 3.50
N THR A 22 11.98 -4.85 3.40
CA THR A 22 11.94 -6.06 2.57
C THR A 22 11.03 -7.15 3.15
N ASN A 23 10.74 -8.20 2.37
CA ASN A 23 9.87 -9.32 2.72
C ASN A 23 10.38 -10.11 3.92
N VAL A 24 11.69 -10.09 4.18
CA VAL A 24 12.31 -10.71 5.37
C VAL A 24 12.26 -9.80 6.61
N GLU A 25 12.15 -8.49 6.42
CA GLU A 25 12.12 -7.50 7.51
C GLU A 25 10.69 -7.15 7.98
N VAL A 26 9.69 -7.45 7.17
CA VAL A 26 8.29 -7.24 7.52
C VAL A 26 7.78 -8.41 8.36
N ALA A 27 7.17 -8.09 9.50
CA ALA A 27 6.41 -9.08 10.25
C ALA A 27 5.06 -9.30 9.55
N GLY A 28 4.82 -10.52 9.07
CA GLY A 28 3.56 -10.92 8.42
C GLY A 28 3.60 -10.85 6.89
N VAL A 29 2.47 -10.52 6.28
CA VAL A 29 2.29 -10.62 4.83
C VAL A 29 2.77 -9.35 4.11
N LEU A 30 3.48 -9.54 2.99
CA LEU A 30 3.73 -8.49 2.00
C LEU A 30 2.82 -8.73 0.79
N VAL A 31 1.86 -7.84 0.58
CA VAL A 31 0.96 -7.87 -0.57
C VAL A 31 1.65 -7.19 -1.74
N VAL A 32 1.83 -7.91 -2.86
CA VAL A 32 2.54 -7.43 -4.05
C VAL A 32 1.55 -7.27 -5.20
N GLY A 33 1.54 -6.09 -5.82
CA GLY A 33 0.81 -5.79 -7.06
C GLY A 33 1.75 -5.26 -8.14
N PRO A 34 1.24 -4.99 -9.35
CA PRO A 34 2.03 -4.39 -10.42
C PRO A 34 2.58 -3.02 -10.01
N GLY A 35 3.90 -2.92 -9.80
CA GLY A 35 4.61 -1.67 -9.50
C GLY A 35 4.49 -1.16 -8.05
N VAL A 36 3.78 -1.85 -7.17
CA VAL A 36 3.58 -1.44 -5.78
C VAL A 36 3.50 -2.65 -4.85
N SER A 37 3.98 -2.51 -3.62
CA SER A 37 3.74 -3.50 -2.58
C SER A 37 3.45 -2.84 -1.24
N ILE A 38 2.67 -3.51 -0.40
CA ILE A 38 2.26 -3.01 0.91
C ILE A 38 2.35 -4.13 1.94
N CYS A 39 2.97 -3.83 3.09
CA CYS A 39 3.05 -4.79 4.18
C CYS A 39 1.83 -4.69 5.09
N GLN A 40 1.49 -5.79 5.75
CA GLN A 40 0.35 -5.94 6.64
C GLN A 40 0.25 -4.81 7.69
N LYS A 41 1.36 -4.37 8.26
CA LYS A 41 1.39 -3.24 9.21
C LYS A 41 0.78 -1.97 8.61
N TRP A 42 1.16 -1.64 7.37
CA TRP A 42 0.67 -0.45 6.69
C TRP A 42 -0.78 -0.59 6.22
N VAL A 43 -1.20 -1.80 5.85
CA VAL A 43 -2.63 -2.09 5.59
C VAL A 43 -3.48 -1.73 6.79
N PHE A 44 -3.10 -2.16 8.01
CA PHE A 44 -3.86 -1.84 9.22
C PHE A 44 -3.90 -0.35 9.55
N GLN A 45 -2.81 0.39 9.29
CA GLN A 45 -2.82 1.84 9.45
C GLN A 45 -3.78 2.52 8.46
N CYS A 46 -3.79 2.10 7.20
CA CYS A 46 -4.73 2.61 6.21
C CYS A 46 -6.18 2.31 6.60
N VAL A 47 -6.46 1.11 7.08
CA VAL A 47 -7.78 0.72 7.60
C VAL A 47 -8.21 1.65 8.74
N ASP A 48 -7.38 1.80 9.77
CA ASP A 48 -7.68 2.70 10.91
C ASP A 48 -7.98 4.13 10.46
N ILE A 49 -7.19 4.67 9.52
CA ILE A 49 -7.41 5.99 8.93
C ILE A 49 -8.77 6.03 8.21
N VAL A 50 -9.02 5.13 7.27
CA VAL A 50 -10.25 5.12 6.46
C VAL A 50 -11.50 5.02 7.34
N PHE A 51 -11.49 4.13 8.34
CA PHE A 51 -12.63 3.98 9.26
C PHE A 51 -12.83 5.21 10.16
N LYS A 52 -11.74 5.79 10.70
CA LYS A 52 -11.82 7.05 11.47
C LYS A 52 -12.41 8.21 10.67
N TYR A 53 -12.11 8.30 9.37
CA TYR A 53 -12.68 9.33 8.51
C TYR A 53 -14.14 9.04 8.15
N ALA A 54 -14.50 7.77 7.92
CA ALA A 54 -15.88 7.38 7.63
C ALA A 54 -16.85 7.73 8.77
N GLU A 55 -16.44 7.57 10.04
CA GLU A 55 -17.24 7.98 11.20
C GLU A 55 -17.49 9.50 11.20
N LYS A 56 -16.49 10.30 10.84
CA LYS A 56 -16.58 11.77 10.81
C LYS A 56 -17.46 12.29 9.68
N THR A 57 -17.49 11.62 8.53
CA THR A 57 -18.32 12.03 7.38
C THR A 57 -19.80 11.66 7.54
N ASN A 58 -20.13 10.70 8.40
CA ASN A 58 -21.52 10.32 8.72
C ASN A 58 -22.07 11.06 9.95
N ALA A 59 -21.23 11.81 10.67
CA ALA A 59 -21.73 12.72 11.69
C ALA A 59 -22.43 13.91 10.99
N PRO A 60 -23.66 14.28 11.40
CA PRO A 60 -24.28 15.49 10.87
C PRO A 60 -23.38 16.66 11.22
N THR A 61 -22.95 17.41 10.20
CA THR A 61 -22.37 18.74 10.39
C THR A 61 -23.43 19.61 11.07
N HIS A 62 -23.25 19.88 12.36
CA HIS A 62 -24.01 20.90 13.08
C HIS A 62 -23.44 22.29 12.81
#